data_AF-A0A8S2RX79-F1
#
_entry.id   AF-A0A8S2RX79-F1
#
_cell.length_a   1.000
_cell.length_b   1.000
_cell.length_c   1.000
_cell.angle_alpha   90.00
_cell.angle_beta   90.00
_cell.angle_gamma   90.00
#
_symmetry.space_group_name_H-M   'P 1'
#
loop_
_entity.id
_entity.type
_entity.pdbx_description
1 polymer ?
#
loop_
_entity_poly.entity_id
_entity_poly.type
_entity_poly.pdbx_seq_one_letter_code
_entity_poly.pdbx_strand_id
1 'polypeptide(L)' 'MDRKVLRFYAVWNDRSQMFGEQREFIIHYYLVNDTMEVREVHKANDGRDPFPMLITRHKIPKDRY' A
#
# COMPACT_ATOMS: atom_id res chain seq x y z
N MET A 1 -16.09 -17.76 4.89
CA MET A 1 -15.03 -17.19 4.02
C MET A 1 -13.87 -16.74 4.87
N ASP A 2 -13.34 -17.64 5.71
CA ASP A 2 -12.38 -17.21 6.72
C ASP A 2 -10.97 -17.17 6.13
N ARG A 3 -10.24 -16.07 6.36
CA ARG A 3 -8.83 -15.81 5.97
C ARG A 3 -8.50 -15.62 4.48
N LYS A 4 -9.46 -15.33 3.60
CA LYS A 4 -9.12 -14.92 2.21
C LYS A 4 -8.64 -13.47 2.17
N VAL A 5 -7.42 -13.27 1.67
CA VAL A 5 -6.81 -11.95 1.46
C VAL A 5 -6.38 -11.84 0.02
N LEU A 6 -6.81 -10.79 -0.67
CA LEU A 6 -6.29 -10.46 -1.99
C LEU A 6 -5.02 -9.63 -1.82
N ARG A 7 -3.96 -10.01 -2.54
CA ARG A 7 -2.70 -9.28 -2.56
C ARG A 7 -2.49 -8.67 -3.95
N PHE A 8 -2.37 -7.36 -4.00
CA PHE A 8 -2.06 -6.62 -5.21
C PHE A 8 -0.68 -5.97 -5.10
N TYR A 9 0.02 -5.94 -6.23
CA TYR A 9 1.27 -5.21 -6.38
C TYR A 9 0.95 -3.90 -7.08
N ALA A 10 1.35 -2.79 -6.47
CA ALA A 10 1.07 -1.46 -6.96
C ALA A 10 2.36 -0.65 -7.07
N VAL A 11 2.35 0.29 -8.00
CA VAL A 11 3.45 1.23 -8.21
C VAL A 11 2.88 2.63 -8.19
N TRP A 12 3.40 3.47 -7.31
CA TRP A 12 3.19 4.91 -7.39
C TRP A 12 4.34 5.50 -8.19
N ASN A 13 4.01 6.01 -9.37
CA ASN A 13 4.97 6.71 -10.22
C ASN A 13 4.80 8.22 -10.05
N ASP A 14 5.70 8.85 -9.29
CA ASP A 14 5.69 10.29 -9.06
C ASP A 14 6.83 11.04 -9.78
N ARG A 15 7.48 10.39 -10.75
CA ARG A 15 8.70 10.88 -11.43
C ARG A 15 8.56 12.25 -12.13
N SER A 16 7.34 12.74 -12.32
CA SER A 16 7.10 14.08 -12.88
C SER A 16 7.40 15.22 -11.90
N GLN A 17 7.56 14.93 -10.61
CA GLN A 17 7.89 15.94 -9.59
C GLN A 17 9.41 16.14 -9.45
N MET A 18 9.82 17.31 -8.95
CA MET A 18 11.23 17.70 -8.77
C MET A 18 12.05 16.71 -7.92
N PHE A 19 11.39 16.00 -6.99
CA PHE A 19 11.96 14.93 -6.16
C PHE A 19 11.17 13.62 -6.33
N GLY A 20 10.53 13.48 -7.49
CA GLY A 20 9.65 12.38 -7.81
C GLY A 20 10.39 11.05 -7.86
N GLU A 21 9.80 10.02 -7.30
CA GLU A 21 10.33 8.66 -7.37
C GLU A 21 9.25 7.65 -7.72
N GLN A 22 9.69 6.46 -8.12
CA GLN A 22 8.80 5.33 -8.32
C GLN A 22 8.86 4.45 -7.08
N ARG A 23 7.74 4.36 -6.36
CA ARG A 23 7.60 3.55 -5.14
C ARG A 23 6.75 2.32 -5.39
N GLU A 24 7.18 1.20 -4.85
CA GLU A 24 6.47 -0.07 -4.91
C GLU A 24 5.69 -0.29 -3.62
N PHE A 25 4.44 -0.74 -3.76
CA PHE A 25 3.54 -1.01 -2.64
C PHE A 25 2.90 -2.38 -2.79
N ILE A 26 2.55 -2.95 -1.64
CA ILE A 26 1.71 -4.14 -1.54
C ILE A 26 0.40 -3.73 -0.88
N ILE A 27 -0.71 -4.04 -1.54
CA ILE A 27 -2.05 -3.79 -1.03
C ILE A 27 -2.65 -5.14 -0.61
N HIS A 28 -3.10 -5.22 0.64
CA HIS A 28 -3.84 -6.37 1.14
C HIS A 28 -5.31 -5.98 1.33
N TYR A 29 -6.21 -6.74 0.70
CA TYR A 29 -7.65 -6.58 0.86
C TYR A 29 -8.25 -7.80 1.56
N TYR A 30 -8.82 -7.58 2.74
CA TYR A 30 -9.37 -8.63 3.59
C TYR A 30 -10.86 -8.83 3.30
N LEU A 31 -11.21 -9.95 2.67
CA LEU A 31 -12.59 -10.27 2.30
C LEU A 31 -13.52 -10.50 3.49
N VAL A 32 -12.95 -10.73 4.68
CA VAL A 32 -13.73 -11.02 5.89
C VAL A 32 -14.50 -9.80 6.41
N ASN A 33 -13.99 -8.59 6.16
CA ASN A 33 -14.53 -7.36 6.74
C ASN A 33 -14.38 -6.13 5.84
N ASP A 34 -14.08 -6.33 4.55
CA ASP A 34 -13.88 -5.29 3.53
C ASP A 34 -12.87 -4.21 3.96
N THR A 35 -11.83 -4.62 4.71
CA THR A 35 -10.76 -3.71 5.13
C THR A 35 -9.55 -3.86 4.22
N MET A 36 -8.75 -2.79 4.16
CA MET A 36 -7.54 -2.74 3.35
C MET A 36 -6.38 -2.19 4.17
N GLU A 37 -5.17 -2.67 3.91
CA GLU A 37 -3.91 -2.07 4.36
C GLU A 37 -2.98 -1.88 3.16
N VAL A 38 -2.08 -0.91 3.26
CA VAL A 38 -1.07 -0.62 2.22
C VAL A 38 0.29 -0.59 2.87
N ARG A 39 1.22 -1.36 2.29
CA ARG A 39 2.60 -1.48 2.77
C ARG A 39 3.59 -0.99 1.73
N GLU A 40 4.58 -0.22 2.16
CA GLU A 40 5.75 0.10 1.36
C GLU A 40 6.67 -1.11 1.20
N VAL A 41 7.23 -1.26 0.01
CA VAL A 41 8.29 -2.24 -0.27
C VAL A 41 9.63 -1.54 -0.09
N HIS A 42 10.34 -1.89 0.97
CA HIS A 42 11.68 -1.35 1.24
C HIS A 42 12.74 -2.06 0.41
N LYS A 43 13.77 -1.30 0.06
CA LYS A 43 14.99 -1.80 -0.57
C LYS A 43 16.15 -1.68 0.41
N ALA A 44 17.16 -2.52 0.23
CA ALA A 44 18.37 -2.42 1.06
C ALA A 44 18.97 -1.02 0.94
N ASN A 45 19.28 -0.39 2.09
CA ASN A 45 19.85 0.95 2.18
C ASN A 45 18.99 2.07 1.55
N ASP A 46 17.65 1.94 1.60
CA ASP A 46 16.76 2.98 1.06
C ASP A 46 16.61 4.23 1.96
N GLY A 47 17.15 4.18 3.18
CA GLY A 47 17.16 5.30 4.13
C GLY A 47 15.78 5.68 4.66
N ARG A 48 14.78 4.81 4.51
CA ARG A 48 13.41 5.07 4.95
C ARG A 48 13.13 4.53 6.35
N ASP A 49 12.00 4.95 6.89
CA ASP A 49 11.50 4.47 8.18
C ASP A 49 11.38 2.93 8.17
N PRO A 50 11.83 2.23 9.22
CA PRO A 50 11.79 0.77 9.28
C PRO A 50 10.38 0.19 9.33
N PHE A 51 9.34 1.01 9.57
CA PHE A 51 7.95 0.58 9.59
C PHE A 51 7.34 0.72 8.19
N PRO A 52 7.11 -0.40 7.47
CA PRO A 52 6.65 -0.38 6.08
C PRO A 52 5.16 -0.05 5.93
N MET A 53 4.50 0.51 6.94
CA MET A 53 3.04 0.65 6.96
C MET A 53 2.64 2.06 6.52
N LEU A 54 2.19 2.19 5.27
CA LEU A 54 1.66 3.46 4.76
C LEU A 54 0.24 3.71 5.27
N ILE A 55 -0.60 2.67 5.18
CA ILE A 55 -2.01 2.74 5.58
C ILE A 55 -2.31 1.55 6.49
N THR A 56 -2.74 1.85 7.72
CA THR A 56 -3.17 0.85 8.70
C THR A 56 -4.43 0.12 8.22
N ARG A 57 -4.68 -1.08 8.72
CA ARG A 57 -5.88 -1.85 8.33
C ARG A 57 -7.17 -1.15 8.76
N HIS A 58 -7.92 -0.61 7.81
CA HIS A 58 -9.26 -0.06 8.07
C HIS A 58 -10.15 -0.13 6.82
N LYS A 59 -11.43 0.20 6.96
CA LYS A 59 -12.32 0.37 5.80
C LYS A 59 -11.97 1.68 5.11
N ILE A 60 -11.48 1.59 3.89
CA ILE A 60 -11.11 2.77 3.11
C ILE A 60 -12.38 3.33 2.46
N PRO A 61 -12.73 4.60 2.70
CA PRO A 61 -13.83 5.25 2.00
C PRO A 61 -13.49 5.31 0.51
N LYS A 62 -14.40 4.80 -0.32
CA LYS A 62 -14.32 4.98 -1.77
C LYS A 62 -15.11 6.23 -2.10
N ASP A 63 -14.43 7.34 -2.33
CA ASP A 63 -15.08 8.49 -2.96
C ASP A 63 -15.53 8.06 -4.36
N ARG A 64 -16.85 7.97 -4.53
CA ARG A 64 -17.49 7.88 -5.83
C ARG A 64 -17.87 9.31 -6.19
N TYR A 65 -16.98 10.00 -6.89
CA TYR A 65 -17.41 11.11 -7.73
C TYR A 65 -18.44 10.61 -8.74
#